data_AF-A0A7J6XE39-F1
#
_entry.id   AF-A0A7J6XE39-F1
#
_cell.length_a   1.000
_cell.length_b   1.000
_cell.length_c   1.000
_cell.angle_alpha   90.00
_cell.angle_beta   90.00
_cell.angle_gamma   90.00
#
_symmetry.space_group_name_H-M   'P 1'
#
loop_
_entity.id
_entity.type
_entity.pdbx_description
1 polymer ?
#
loop_
_entity_poly.entity_id
_entity_poly.type
_entity_poly.pdbx_seq_one_letter_code
_entity_poly.pdbx_strand_id
1 'polypeptide(L)'
;MQESNPKLPGYFIIPSAKSIDYKPQINRQPIAEEPEISNSFKRGNLKELVEPEIPGPNPNPKPLVCVRCHSLRHYGKISMARSLENLRNWYQIQSMKIRLWKHGKSGNVPRVVLVVTKIDLLPPSLSPTHLKHWVRQRAREGGANKLTSVHLVSSFRDWGVKNLVDDVCKLAGARGNVWAIGAQNAGKSTLINSIGKHISGKNIQLTEAPVPGTTLGIIRVEGVLPGKAKLFDTPGLLHPHQITTRLTREEQKLVHVSEELRPRTYRIKAGHTVHIAGLMRLDVEEASAESIYITVWASPYLPLHMGKTENVDTMLEDHFGRQLQPPIGENRAEELGQWVRKEFHVRGNSWDVSSVDVAATGVGWFAVGLKGEAVLGVRTYDGVHVILRNSLIPQRAQFFEIAGFTVSKVVSNADQVSNKQRQSKKPKNQIELKETASEALRTCM
;
A
#
# COMPACT_ATOMS: atom_id res chain seq x y z
N MET A 1 -12.76 7.33 41.14
CA MET A 1 -12.40 8.55 41.88
C MET A 1 -11.66 9.46 40.93
N GLN A 2 -12.36 10.46 40.37
CA GLN A 2 -11.73 11.49 39.53
C GLN A 2 -11.08 12.51 40.47
N GLU A 3 -9.81 12.80 40.23
CA GLU A 3 -8.96 13.66 41.05
C GLU A 3 -9.49 15.09 41.10
N SER A 4 -9.62 15.61 42.32
CA SER A 4 -10.09 16.94 42.69
C SER A 4 -8.96 17.98 42.65
N ASN A 5 -8.29 18.13 41.50
CA ASN A 5 -7.25 19.15 41.33
C ASN A 5 -7.73 20.32 40.45
N PRO A 6 -7.98 21.52 41.02
CA PRO A 6 -8.52 22.68 40.30
C PRO A 6 -7.52 23.38 39.36
N LYS A 7 -6.28 22.91 39.24
CA LYS A 7 -5.24 23.52 38.39
C LYS A 7 -5.12 22.91 36.98
N LEU A 8 -5.93 21.92 36.62
CA LEU A 8 -5.94 21.36 35.26
C LEU A 8 -6.86 22.17 34.33
N PRO A 9 -6.46 22.44 33.07
CA PRO A 9 -7.30 23.14 32.11
C PRO A 9 -8.54 22.28 31.79
N GLY A 10 -9.73 22.80 32.13
CA GLY A 10 -11.02 22.11 31.99
C GLY A 10 -11.86 22.00 33.26
N TYR A 11 -11.40 22.54 34.39
CA TYR A 11 -12.17 22.60 35.63
C TYR A 11 -13.23 23.72 35.57
N PHE A 12 -14.51 23.35 35.49
CA PHE A 12 -15.65 24.28 35.57
C PHE A 12 -16.55 23.83 36.72
N ILE A 13 -16.74 24.68 37.74
CA ILE A 13 -17.54 24.31 38.93
C ILE A 13 -19.06 24.44 38.67
N ILE A 14 -19.50 25.16 37.64
CA ILE A 14 -20.93 25.30 37.31
C ILE A 14 -21.11 25.43 35.79
N PRO A 15 -22.00 24.67 35.12
CA PRO A 15 -22.29 24.88 33.70
C PRO A 15 -23.07 26.20 33.51
N SER A 16 -22.68 27.03 32.54
CA SER A 16 -23.39 28.27 32.23
C SER A 16 -24.79 27.98 31.66
N ALA A 17 -25.82 28.66 32.17
CA ALA A 17 -27.15 28.62 31.60
C ALA A 17 -27.14 29.21 30.18
N LYS A 18 -27.63 28.45 29.19
CA LYS A 18 -27.75 28.91 27.80
C LYS A 18 -29.04 29.73 27.64
N SER A 19 -28.97 30.86 26.93
CA SER A 19 -30.15 31.67 26.60
C SER A 19 -31.08 30.96 25.61
N ILE A 20 -32.35 31.35 25.62
CA ILE A 20 -33.45 30.71 24.87
C ILE A 20 -33.27 30.81 23.34
N ASP A 21 -32.46 31.75 22.84
CA ASP A 21 -32.32 32.04 21.39
C ASP A 21 -30.99 31.60 20.77
N TYR A 22 -30.31 30.58 21.32
CA TYR A 22 -29.02 30.11 20.80
C TYR A 22 -29.08 29.48 19.38
N LYS A 23 -30.26 29.25 18.79
CA LYS A 23 -30.40 28.72 17.43
C LYS A 23 -30.74 29.85 16.44
N PRO A 24 -29.83 30.26 15.54
CA PRO A 24 -30.16 31.18 14.46
C PRO A 24 -31.14 30.52 13.47
N GLN A 25 -32.05 31.32 12.91
CA GLN A 25 -33.00 30.90 11.88
C GLN A 25 -32.27 30.61 10.56
N ILE A 26 -32.46 29.41 10.03
CA ILE A 26 -31.94 29.00 8.72
C ILE A 26 -32.88 29.55 7.64
N ASN A 27 -32.38 30.48 6.82
CA ASN A 27 -33.08 30.96 5.63
C ASN A 27 -33.20 29.83 4.59
N ARG A 28 -34.42 29.55 4.12
CA ARG A 28 -34.71 28.49 3.13
C ARG A 28 -35.23 29.13 1.85
N GLN A 29 -34.35 29.40 0.90
CA GLN A 29 -34.74 29.55 -0.50
C GLN A 29 -34.31 28.30 -1.29
N PRO A 30 -35.20 27.65 -2.04
CA PRO A 30 -34.86 26.49 -2.86
C PRO A 30 -34.28 26.93 -4.21
N ILE A 31 -33.10 26.42 -4.57
CA ILE A 31 -32.56 26.50 -5.95
C ILE A 31 -32.96 25.20 -6.64
N ALA A 32 -34.10 25.24 -7.33
CA ALA A 32 -34.57 24.37 -8.41
C ALA A 32 -34.70 22.85 -8.19
N GLU A 33 -35.56 22.27 -9.02
CA GLU A 33 -36.26 21.00 -8.87
C GLU A 33 -35.55 19.84 -9.59
N GLU A 34 -35.41 18.68 -8.92
CA GLU A 34 -35.38 17.39 -9.61
C GLU A 34 -36.29 16.38 -8.87
N PRO A 35 -37.12 15.62 -9.61
CA PRO A 35 -38.11 14.73 -9.02
C PRO A 35 -37.50 13.35 -8.81
N GLU A 36 -37.54 12.82 -7.58
CA GLU A 36 -37.75 11.39 -7.25
C GLU A 36 -37.48 11.12 -5.76
N ILE A 37 -38.44 11.49 -4.90
CA ILE A 37 -38.55 10.87 -3.56
C ILE A 37 -40.03 10.57 -3.31
N SER A 38 -40.30 9.32 -2.93
CA SER A 38 -41.63 8.73 -2.79
C SER A 38 -42.47 9.39 -1.68
N ASN A 39 -43.79 9.39 -1.89
CA ASN A 39 -44.81 10.01 -1.02
C ASN A 39 -44.91 9.44 0.41
N SER A 40 -44.03 8.52 0.82
CA SER A 40 -43.99 7.99 2.19
C SER A 40 -43.35 8.95 3.21
N PHE A 41 -42.52 9.90 2.76
CA PHE A 41 -41.86 10.87 3.65
C PHE A 41 -42.70 12.11 4.02
N LYS A 42 -43.93 12.24 3.50
CA LYS A 42 -44.78 13.44 3.69
C LYS A 42 -45.86 13.31 4.77
N ARG A 43 -45.98 12.19 5.48
CA ARG A 43 -46.93 12.07 6.60
C ARG A 43 -46.19 11.84 7.92
N GLY A 44 -45.94 12.94 8.61
CA GLY A 44 -45.60 12.91 10.01
C GLY A 44 -46.78 12.37 10.82
N ASN A 45 -46.51 11.39 11.68
CA ASN A 45 -47.37 11.05 12.80
C ASN A 45 -46.46 10.76 14.01
N LEU A 46 -46.55 11.65 14.99
CA LEU A 46 -46.05 11.46 16.35
C LEU A 46 -46.88 10.36 17.02
N LYS A 47 -46.23 9.41 17.70
CA LYS A 47 -46.85 8.64 18.79
C LYS A 47 -45.88 8.51 19.98
N GLU A 48 -46.35 9.11 21.07
CA GLU A 48 -46.26 8.79 22.50
C GLU A 48 -44.99 8.23 23.16
N LEU A 49 -44.76 8.80 24.35
CA LEU A 49 -43.72 8.49 25.33
C LEU A 49 -43.85 7.05 25.84
N VAL A 50 -42.77 6.27 25.72
CA VAL A 50 -42.59 4.98 26.39
C VAL A 50 -41.41 5.11 27.36
N GLU A 51 -41.62 4.70 28.61
CA GLU A 51 -40.62 4.67 29.69
C GLU A 51 -39.40 3.81 29.30
N PRO A 52 -38.19 4.08 29.85
CA PRO A 52 -36.98 3.42 29.39
C PRO A 52 -36.90 1.98 29.90
N GLU A 53 -37.04 1.01 28.99
CA GLU A 53 -36.66 -0.38 29.24
C GLU A 53 -35.14 -0.50 29.50
N ILE A 54 -34.79 -1.24 30.55
CA ILE A 54 -33.41 -1.64 30.85
C ILE A 54 -32.92 -2.54 29.71
N PRO A 55 -31.81 -2.23 29.02
CA PRO A 55 -31.40 -3.02 27.88
C PRO A 55 -30.85 -4.38 28.35
N GLY A 56 -31.58 -5.44 28.01
CA GLY A 56 -31.09 -6.81 28.08
C GLY A 56 -29.82 -7.04 27.24
N PRO A 57 -29.11 -8.16 27.44
CA PRO A 57 -27.83 -8.41 26.80
C PRO A 57 -27.99 -8.46 25.27
N ASN A 58 -27.29 -7.56 24.60
CA ASN A 58 -27.34 -7.40 23.14
C ASN A 58 -26.75 -8.66 22.45
N PRO A 59 -27.52 -9.38 21.61
CA PRO A 59 -27.08 -10.65 21.02
C PRO A 59 -26.00 -10.50 19.94
N ASN A 60 -25.68 -9.27 19.52
CA ASN A 60 -24.56 -8.97 18.63
C ASN A 60 -23.56 -8.04 19.33
N PRO A 61 -22.40 -8.54 19.81
CA PRO A 61 -21.39 -7.67 20.38
C PRO A 61 -20.90 -6.71 19.30
N LYS A 62 -21.01 -5.40 19.57
CA LYS A 62 -20.41 -4.37 18.72
C LYS A 62 -18.92 -4.70 18.56
N PRO A 63 -18.37 -4.69 17.33
CA PRO A 63 -16.98 -5.05 17.12
C PRO A 63 -16.09 -4.12 17.97
N LEU A 64 -15.14 -4.70 18.70
CA LEU A 64 -14.12 -3.92 19.40
C LEU A 64 -13.23 -3.26 18.34
N VAL A 65 -13.43 -1.96 18.14
CA VAL A 65 -12.70 -1.15 17.17
C VAL A 65 -11.90 -0.09 17.94
N CYS A 66 -10.61 0.06 17.64
CA CYS A 66 -9.82 1.11 18.29
C CYS A 66 -10.40 2.50 17.93
N VAL A 67 -10.24 3.48 18.81
CA VAL A 67 -10.81 4.83 18.65
C VAL A 67 -10.48 5.44 17.29
N ARG A 68 -9.26 5.21 16.76
CA ARG A 68 -8.86 5.71 15.44
C ARG A 68 -9.52 4.95 14.29
N CYS A 69 -9.69 3.63 14.38
CA CYS A 69 -10.41 2.85 13.36
C CYS A 69 -11.91 3.19 13.36
N HIS A 70 -12.48 3.52 14.52
CA HIS A 70 -13.85 4.05 14.64
C HIS A 70 -13.94 5.46 14.03
N SER A 71 -13.00 6.35 14.37
CA SER A 71 -12.91 7.69 13.78
C SER A 71 -12.70 7.68 12.27
N LEU A 72 -11.89 6.75 11.77
CA LEU A 72 -11.63 6.51 10.36
C LEU A 72 -12.87 6.00 9.63
N ARG A 73 -13.59 5.04 10.21
CA ARG A 73 -14.79 4.43 9.61
C ARG A 73 -15.98 5.39 9.55
N HIS A 74 -16.16 6.23 10.57
CA HIS A 74 -17.35 7.07 10.71
C HIS A 74 -17.13 8.54 10.35
N TYR A 75 -15.90 9.04 10.40
CA TYR A 75 -15.64 10.49 10.28
C TYR A 75 -14.50 10.84 9.31
N GLY A 76 -13.82 9.87 8.70
CA GLY A 76 -12.80 10.11 7.66
C GLY A 76 -11.56 10.90 8.11
N LYS A 77 -11.30 11.08 9.42
CA LYS A 77 -10.20 11.91 9.94
C LYS A 77 -9.00 11.07 10.40
N ILE A 78 -7.79 11.54 10.06
CA ILE A 78 -6.50 10.99 10.52
C ILE A 78 -5.71 12.12 11.21
N SER A 79 -5.34 11.96 12.48
CA SER A 79 -4.36 12.83 13.13
C SER A 79 -2.96 12.19 13.07
N MET A 80 -1.98 12.94 12.55
CA MET A 80 -0.59 12.49 12.34
C MET A 80 0.32 12.60 13.58
N ALA A 81 -0.15 13.25 14.66
CA ALA A 81 0.72 13.77 15.73
C ALA A 81 1.37 12.74 16.69
N ARG A 82 1.22 11.42 16.50
CA ARG A 82 1.69 10.40 17.49
C ARG A 82 2.77 9.42 16.98
N SER A 83 3.33 9.62 15.79
CA SER A 83 4.36 8.71 15.24
C SER A 83 5.68 8.70 16.03
N LEU A 84 6.06 9.79 16.71
CA LEU A 84 7.32 9.87 17.46
C LEU A 84 7.28 9.15 18.83
N GLU A 85 6.13 9.13 19.51
CA GLU A 85 5.93 8.36 20.75
C GLU A 85 5.98 6.84 20.51
N ASN A 86 5.51 6.39 19.35
CA ASN A 86 5.59 4.99 18.95
C ASN A 86 7.04 4.51 18.74
N LEU A 87 7.93 5.39 18.27
CA LEU A 87 9.37 5.12 18.14
C LEU A 87 10.07 5.03 19.50
N ARG A 88 9.71 5.90 20.46
CA ARG A 88 10.25 5.87 21.83
C ARG A 88 9.81 4.62 22.59
N ASN A 89 8.53 4.25 22.52
CA ASN A 89 8.03 2.99 23.05
C ASN A 89 8.67 1.77 22.38
N TRP A 90 9.06 1.87 21.10
CA TRP A 90 9.72 0.80 20.36
C TRP A 90 11.16 0.53 20.81
N TYR A 91 11.99 1.56 21.01
CA TYR A 91 13.33 1.39 21.62
C TYR A 91 13.23 0.79 23.01
N GLN A 92 12.16 1.11 23.76
CA GLN A 92 11.91 0.56 25.09
C GLN A 92 11.45 -0.91 25.05
N ILE A 93 10.68 -1.33 24.05
CA ILE A 93 10.28 -2.74 23.84
C ILE A 93 11.42 -3.60 23.31
N GLN A 94 12.23 -3.10 22.35
CA GLN A 94 13.44 -3.79 21.91
C GLN A 94 14.45 -3.89 23.05
N SER A 95 14.70 -2.82 23.80
CA SER A 95 15.65 -2.85 24.91
C SER A 95 15.14 -3.69 26.11
N MET A 96 13.84 -3.66 26.45
CA MET A 96 13.28 -4.55 27.48
C MET A 96 13.37 -6.02 27.07
N LYS A 97 12.98 -6.38 25.84
CA LYS A 97 13.04 -7.78 25.39
C LYS A 97 14.47 -8.25 25.19
N ILE A 98 15.37 -7.45 24.63
CA ILE A 98 16.79 -7.83 24.43
C ILE A 98 17.56 -7.85 25.77
N ARG A 99 17.28 -6.96 26.73
CA ARG A 99 17.91 -7.00 28.07
C ARG A 99 17.38 -8.12 28.95
N LEU A 100 16.08 -8.44 28.91
CA LEU A 100 15.54 -9.66 29.55
C LEU A 100 16.08 -10.94 28.91
N TRP A 101 16.51 -10.89 27.65
CA TRP A 101 16.99 -12.04 26.88
C TRP A 101 18.48 -12.34 27.08
N LYS A 102 19.27 -11.38 27.57
CA LYS A 102 20.67 -11.62 28.00
C LYS A 102 20.78 -12.29 29.38
N HIS A 103 19.69 -12.41 30.15
CA HIS A 103 19.69 -13.16 31.40
C HIS A 103 19.31 -14.63 31.13
N GLY A 104 20.33 -15.44 30.89
CA GLY A 104 20.25 -16.86 30.58
C GLY A 104 19.43 -17.69 31.58
N LYS A 105 18.15 -17.91 31.26
CA LYS A 105 17.40 -19.07 31.73
C LYS A 105 17.10 -19.98 30.54
N SER A 106 17.85 -21.07 30.48
CA SER A 106 17.69 -22.19 29.56
C SER A 106 16.34 -22.87 29.77
N GLY A 107 15.47 -22.85 28.75
CA GLY A 107 14.25 -23.65 28.80
C GLY A 107 13.27 -23.42 27.65
N ASN A 108 13.10 -22.18 27.18
CA ASN A 108 12.15 -21.87 26.11
C ASN A 108 12.80 -20.99 25.03
N VAL A 109 13.49 -21.64 24.08
CA VAL A 109 13.92 -20.97 22.84
C VAL A 109 12.66 -20.57 22.08
N PRO A 110 12.49 -19.28 21.70
CA PRO A 110 11.32 -18.84 20.96
C PRO A 110 11.23 -19.57 19.62
N ARG A 111 10.05 -20.14 19.34
CA ARG A 111 9.75 -20.81 18.07
C ARG A 111 9.28 -19.77 17.07
N VAL A 112 9.99 -19.64 15.95
CA VAL A 112 9.68 -18.67 14.92
C VAL A 112 8.96 -19.37 13.77
N VAL A 113 7.69 -19.05 13.59
CA VAL A 113 6.87 -19.48 12.45
C VAL A 113 6.85 -18.35 11.44
N LEU A 114 7.41 -18.58 10.25
CA LEU A 114 7.39 -17.58 9.19
C LEU A 114 6.15 -17.77 8.33
N VAL A 115 5.31 -16.75 8.25
CA VAL A 115 4.08 -16.76 7.45
C VAL A 115 4.23 -15.82 6.27
N VAL A 116 4.14 -16.35 5.06
CA VAL A 116 4.13 -15.60 3.82
C VAL A 116 2.68 -15.42 3.41
N THR A 117 2.20 -14.18 3.47
CA THR A 117 0.82 -13.83 3.14
C THR A 117 0.67 -13.42 1.67
N LYS A 118 -0.59 -13.26 1.23
CA LYS A 118 -0.95 -12.73 -0.09
C LYS A 118 -0.40 -13.54 -1.27
N ILE A 119 -0.27 -14.85 -1.11
CA ILE A 119 0.22 -15.74 -2.18
C ILE A 119 -0.71 -15.76 -3.39
N ASP A 120 -1.96 -15.34 -3.23
CA ASP A 120 -2.95 -15.15 -4.29
C ASP A 120 -2.60 -14.04 -5.29
N LEU A 121 -1.67 -13.15 -4.94
CA LEU A 121 -1.17 -12.10 -5.83
C LEU A 121 0.00 -12.59 -6.70
N LEU A 122 0.53 -13.78 -6.44
CA LEU A 122 1.62 -14.35 -7.23
C LEU A 122 1.05 -15.17 -8.40
N PRO A 123 1.74 -15.22 -9.54
CA PRO A 123 1.32 -16.04 -10.67
C PRO A 123 1.18 -17.52 -10.27
N PRO A 124 0.17 -18.23 -10.78
CA PRO A 124 -0.06 -19.64 -10.48
C PRO A 124 1.05 -20.55 -11.03
N SER A 125 1.86 -20.06 -11.97
CA SER A 125 3.03 -20.78 -12.50
C SER A 125 4.16 -20.94 -11.48
N LEU A 126 4.17 -20.15 -10.39
CA LEU A 126 5.19 -20.24 -9.37
C LEU A 126 4.98 -21.47 -8.47
N SER A 127 5.89 -22.43 -8.55
CA SER A 127 5.88 -23.62 -7.69
C SER A 127 5.92 -23.24 -6.19
N PRO A 128 5.00 -23.78 -5.36
CA PRO A 128 5.02 -23.58 -3.91
C PRO A 128 6.33 -24.05 -3.26
N THR A 129 6.96 -25.08 -3.81
CA THR A 129 8.26 -25.60 -3.32
C THR A 129 9.37 -24.60 -3.58
N HIS A 130 9.41 -24.02 -4.79
CA HIS A 130 10.38 -22.99 -5.15
C HIS A 130 10.21 -21.74 -4.27
N LEU A 131 8.96 -21.27 -4.10
CA LEU A 131 8.65 -20.13 -3.23
C LEU A 131 9.09 -20.38 -1.78
N LYS A 132 8.78 -21.55 -1.20
CA LYS A 132 9.23 -21.91 0.16
C LYS A 132 10.75 -21.92 0.28
N HIS A 133 11.46 -22.44 -0.72
CA HIS A 133 12.93 -22.44 -0.73
C HIS A 133 13.49 -21.02 -0.75
N TRP A 134 13.03 -20.20 -1.71
CA TRP A 134 13.43 -18.81 -1.85
C TRP A 134 13.17 -17.99 -0.58
N VAL A 135 12.00 -18.17 0.05
CA VAL A 135 11.64 -17.50 1.31
C VAL A 135 12.58 -17.89 2.45
N ARG A 136 12.93 -19.17 2.57
CA ARG A 136 13.88 -19.63 3.60
C ARG A 136 15.27 -19.05 3.38
N GLN A 137 15.71 -18.97 2.14
CA GLN A 137 16.99 -18.34 1.80
C GLN A 137 16.96 -16.85 2.20
N ARG A 138 15.92 -16.12 1.82
CA ARG A 138 15.74 -14.70 2.23
C ARG A 138 15.70 -14.51 3.73
N ALA A 139 15.04 -15.41 4.46
CA ALA A 139 14.99 -15.36 5.91
C ALA A 139 16.38 -15.52 6.53
N ARG A 140 17.21 -16.43 6.01
CA ARG A 140 18.61 -16.61 6.44
C ARG A 140 19.47 -15.40 6.16
N GLU A 141 19.35 -14.82 4.96
CA GLU A 141 20.03 -13.57 4.59
C GLU A 141 19.63 -12.41 5.52
N GLY A 142 18.37 -12.39 5.97
CA GLY A 142 17.87 -11.45 6.99
C GLY A 142 18.20 -11.81 8.45
N GLY A 143 19.01 -12.84 8.71
CA GLY A 143 19.45 -13.26 10.04
C GLY A 143 18.52 -14.26 10.76
N ALA A 144 17.41 -14.66 10.16
CA ALA A 144 16.47 -15.65 10.71
C ALA A 144 16.88 -17.08 10.31
N ASN A 145 17.98 -17.57 10.89
CA ASN A 145 18.57 -18.87 10.53
C ASN A 145 17.81 -20.09 11.09
N LYS A 146 17.08 -19.93 12.19
CA LYS A 146 16.34 -21.01 12.87
C LYS A 146 14.83 -20.75 12.80
N LEU A 147 14.22 -21.17 11.70
CA LEU A 147 12.76 -21.17 11.53
C LEU A 147 12.19 -22.53 11.95
N THR A 148 11.13 -22.52 12.75
CA THR A 148 10.41 -23.75 13.14
C THR A 148 9.58 -24.28 11.98
N SER A 149 8.86 -23.41 11.28
CA SER A 149 8.05 -23.76 10.11
C SER A 149 7.86 -22.54 9.19
N VAL A 150 7.49 -22.82 7.93
CA VAL A 150 7.18 -21.80 6.92
C VAL A 150 5.84 -22.12 6.30
N HIS A 151 4.89 -21.20 6.40
CA HIS A 151 3.55 -21.32 5.86
C HIS A 151 3.31 -20.30 4.76
N LEU A 152 2.70 -20.76 3.66
CA LEU A 152 2.26 -19.93 2.56
C LEU A 152 0.75 -19.80 2.70
N VAL A 153 0.24 -18.57 2.80
CA VAL A 153 -1.19 -18.32 3.06
C VAL A 153 -1.77 -17.21 2.20
N SER A 154 -3.05 -17.35 1.86
CA SER A 154 -3.89 -16.24 1.40
C SER A 154 -5.08 -16.15 2.32
N SER A 155 -5.15 -15.09 3.13
CA SER A 155 -6.30 -14.84 4.01
C SER A 155 -7.55 -14.43 3.23
N PHE A 156 -7.37 -13.91 2.00
CA PHE A 156 -8.48 -13.52 1.13
C PHE A 156 -9.12 -14.73 0.45
N ARG A 157 -8.30 -15.67 -0.05
CA ARG A 157 -8.76 -16.92 -0.68
C ARG A 157 -8.95 -18.08 0.30
N ASP A 158 -8.62 -17.85 1.57
CA ASP A 158 -8.61 -18.85 2.64
C ASP A 158 -7.64 -20.03 2.40
N TRP A 159 -6.59 -19.81 1.59
CA TRP A 159 -5.61 -20.84 1.26
C TRP A 159 -4.55 -20.98 2.35
N GLY A 160 -4.26 -22.23 2.74
CA GLY A 160 -3.18 -22.57 3.68
C GLY A 160 -3.42 -22.15 5.14
N VAL A 161 -4.53 -21.45 5.43
CA VAL A 161 -4.83 -20.94 6.78
C VAL A 161 -5.05 -22.06 7.78
N LYS A 162 -5.80 -23.10 7.41
CA LYS A 162 -6.02 -24.27 8.27
C LYS A 162 -4.71 -24.93 8.72
N ASN A 163 -3.79 -25.18 7.77
CA ASN A 163 -2.49 -25.79 8.07
C ASN A 163 -1.64 -24.91 9.01
N LEU A 164 -1.72 -23.58 8.85
CA LEU A 164 -1.08 -22.63 9.75
C LEU A 164 -1.69 -22.70 11.16
N VAL A 165 -3.02 -22.73 11.25
CA VAL A 165 -3.76 -22.83 12.51
C VAL A 165 -3.37 -24.09 13.27
N ASP A 166 -3.38 -25.24 12.61
CA ASP A 166 -3.07 -26.52 13.22
C ASP A 166 -1.63 -26.55 13.77
N ASP A 167 -0.66 -26.02 13.01
CA ASP A 167 0.74 -25.92 13.43
C ASP A 167 0.91 -24.92 14.59
N VAL A 168 0.29 -23.74 14.53
CA VAL A 168 0.36 -22.73 15.60
C VAL A 168 -0.28 -23.26 16.88
N CYS A 169 -1.43 -23.94 16.80
CA CYS A 169 -2.08 -24.58 17.94
C CYS A 169 -1.19 -25.64 18.59
N LYS A 170 -0.56 -26.50 17.77
CA LYS A 170 0.38 -27.52 18.24
C LYS A 170 1.62 -26.91 18.89
N LEU A 171 2.18 -25.85 18.30
CA LEU A 171 3.38 -25.18 18.81
C LEU A 171 3.10 -24.33 20.07
N ALA A 172 1.91 -23.72 20.18
CA ALA A 172 1.50 -22.94 21.34
C ALA A 172 1.15 -23.82 22.55
N GLY A 173 0.52 -24.98 22.31
CA GLY A 173 -0.01 -25.84 23.38
C GLY A 173 -1.09 -25.15 24.23
N ALA A 174 -1.41 -25.71 25.40
CA ALA A 174 -2.57 -25.29 26.19
C ALA A 174 -2.45 -23.91 26.89
N ARG A 175 -1.23 -23.36 27.02
CA ARG A 175 -0.96 -22.12 27.77
C ARG A 175 0.06 -21.19 27.08
N GLY A 176 0.35 -21.42 25.80
CA GLY A 176 1.35 -20.64 25.06
C GLY A 176 0.90 -19.22 24.73
N ASN A 177 1.87 -18.33 24.51
CA ASN A 177 1.63 -16.97 24.02
C ASN A 177 2.15 -16.86 22.58
N VAL A 178 1.26 -16.55 21.64
CA VAL A 178 1.56 -16.35 20.23
C VAL A 178 1.54 -14.86 19.91
N TRP A 179 2.58 -14.37 19.25
CA TRP A 179 2.73 -12.96 18.90
C TRP A 179 2.78 -12.82 17.38
N ALA A 180 1.80 -12.13 16.81
CA ALA A 180 1.80 -11.80 15.40
C ALA A 180 2.61 -10.53 15.17
N ILE A 181 3.78 -10.65 14.54
CA ILE A 181 4.72 -9.55 14.28
C ILE A 181 4.95 -9.46 12.78
N GLY A 182 4.92 -8.26 12.21
CA GLY A 182 5.21 -8.06 10.80
C GLY A 182 5.17 -6.60 10.37
N ALA A 183 5.60 -6.34 9.14
CA ALA A 183 5.54 -5.02 8.52
C ALA A 183 4.10 -4.50 8.42
N GLN A 184 3.97 -3.18 8.38
CA GLN A 184 2.70 -2.54 8.08
C GLN A 184 2.21 -2.95 6.68
N ASN A 185 0.90 -3.14 6.54
CA ASN A 185 0.25 -3.61 5.30
C ASN A 185 0.66 -5.02 4.83
N ALA A 186 1.39 -5.81 5.63
CA ALA A 186 1.68 -7.21 5.33
C ALA A 186 0.43 -8.12 5.36
N GLY A 187 -0.72 -7.63 5.83
CA GLY A 187 -1.96 -8.42 5.95
C GLY A 187 -2.11 -9.14 7.29
N LYS A 188 -1.32 -8.76 8.31
CA LYS A 188 -1.37 -9.31 9.67
C LYS A 188 -2.79 -9.34 10.27
N SER A 189 -3.52 -8.21 10.24
CA SER A 189 -4.86 -8.14 10.84
C SER A 189 -5.87 -9.02 10.09
N THR A 190 -5.81 -9.03 8.75
CA THR A 190 -6.61 -9.92 7.90
C THR A 190 -6.31 -11.40 8.20
N LEU A 191 -5.05 -11.75 8.42
CA LEU A 191 -4.65 -13.10 8.80
C LEU A 191 -5.21 -13.51 10.17
N ILE A 192 -5.13 -12.63 11.16
CA ILE A 192 -5.66 -12.89 12.51
C ILE A 192 -7.19 -13.09 12.46
N ASN A 193 -7.90 -12.30 11.65
CA ASN A 193 -9.35 -12.49 11.43
C ASN A 193 -9.65 -13.85 10.80
N SER A 194 -8.89 -14.24 9.78
CA SER A 194 -9.04 -15.52 9.12
C SER A 194 -8.76 -16.68 10.09
N ILE A 195 -7.70 -16.60 10.91
CA ILE A 195 -7.42 -17.57 11.97
C ILE A 195 -8.58 -17.65 12.99
N GLY A 196 -9.11 -16.51 13.43
CA GLY A 196 -10.24 -16.47 14.36
C GLY A 196 -11.50 -17.14 13.80
N LYS A 197 -11.78 -16.97 12.51
CA LYS A 197 -12.89 -17.64 11.83
C LYS A 197 -12.72 -19.17 11.81
N HIS A 198 -11.53 -19.66 11.52
CA HIS A 198 -11.25 -21.11 11.46
C HIS A 198 -11.39 -21.82 12.80
N ILE A 199 -11.05 -21.13 13.90
CA ILE A 199 -11.00 -21.78 15.23
C ILE A 199 -12.33 -21.61 15.99
N SER A 200 -12.96 -20.43 15.92
CA SER A 200 -14.16 -20.15 16.69
C SER A 200 -15.47 -20.42 15.93
N GLY A 201 -15.42 -20.66 14.61
CA GLY A 201 -16.61 -20.84 13.75
C GLY A 201 -17.55 -19.61 13.67
N LYS A 202 -17.25 -18.54 14.42
CA LYS A 202 -17.96 -17.26 14.45
C LYS A 202 -17.11 -16.19 13.75
N ASN A 203 -17.76 -15.26 13.06
CA ASN A 203 -17.13 -14.09 12.46
C ASN A 203 -16.65 -13.11 13.55
N ILE A 204 -15.52 -13.39 14.17
CA ILE A 204 -14.84 -12.43 15.06
C ILE A 204 -14.14 -11.40 14.14
N GLN A 205 -14.85 -10.33 13.78
CA GLN A 205 -14.32 -9.29 12.89
C GLN A 205 -13.43 -8.30 13.67
N LEU A 206 -12.15 -8.64 13.83
CA LEU A 206 -11.16 -7.75 14.45
C LEU A 206 -10.64 -6.80 13.37
N THR A 207 -11.31 -5.64 13.25
CA THR A 207 -10.74 -4.42 12.64
C THR A 207 -10.06 -4.58 11.27
N GLU A 208 -10.85 -4.65 10.21
CA GLU A 208 -10.35 -4.35 8.86
C GLU A 208 -10.59 -2.87 8.52
N ALA A 209 -9.52 -2.14 8.29
CA ALA A 209 -9.55 -0.90 7.53
C ALA A 209 -8.31 -0.89 6.62
N PRO A 210 -8.43 -0.57 5.32
CA PRO A 210 -7.31 -0.53 4.37
C PRO A 210 -6.51 0.78 4.52
N VAL A 211 -6.26 1.21 5.75
CA VAL A 211 -5.56 2.47 6.05
C VAL A 211 -4.20 2.15 6.66
N PRO A 212 -3.11 2.80 6.23
CA PRO A 212 -1.82 2.71 6.91
C PRO A 212 -1.96 3.05 8.42
N GLY A 213 -1.58 2.12 9.30
CA GLY A 213 -1.49 2.34 10.76
C GLY A 213 -2.51 1.56 11.61
N THR A 214 -3.02 0.43 11.12
CA THR A 214 -4.21 -0.26 11.66
C THR A 214 -3.98 -1.24 12.83
N THR A 215 -3.01 -0.94 13.71
CA THR A 215 -3.07 -1.34 15.12
C THR A 215 -2.27 -0.31 15.94
N LEU A 216 -2.91 0.52 16.77
CA LEU A 216 -2.24 1.55 17.59
C LEU A 216 -1.66 1.01 18.91
N GLY A 217 -1.94 -0.25 19.26
CA GLY A 217 -1.46 -0.91 20.49
C GLY A 217 -1.53 -2.42 20.35
N ILE A 218 -0.95 -3.15 21.31
CA ILE A 218 -1.01 -4.62 21.31
C ILE A 218 -2.44 -5.05 21.65
N ILE A 219 -3.12 -5.74 20.73
CA ILE A 219 -4.47 -6.26 20.95
C ILE A 219 -4.35 -7.72 21.36
N ARG A 220 -4.92 -8.05 22.53
CA ARG A 220 -5.07 -9.44 22.94
C ARG A 220 -6.34 -10.01 22.31
N VAL A 221 -6.18 -11.07 21.54
CA VAL A 221 -7.28 -11.81 20.94
C VAL A 221 -7.54 -13.05 21.78
N GLU A 222 -8.67 -13.04 22.50
CA GLU A 222 -9.09 -14.14 23.36
C GLU A 222 -10.01 -15.11 22.61
N GLY A 223 -10.02 -16.38 23.00
CA GLY A 223 -10.89 -17.40 22.41
C GLY A 223 -10.47 -17.93 21.04
N VAL A 224 -9.33 -17.47 20.50
CA VAL A 224 -8.81 -17.88 19.19
C VAL A 224 -7.88 -19.09 19.28
N LEU A 225 -7.17 -19.33 20.38
CA LEU A 225 -6.31 -20.51 20.51
C LEU A 225 -6.87 -21.48 21.56
N PRO A 226 -6.61 -22.79 21.44
CA PRO A 226 -7.15 -23.78 22.37
C PRO A 226 -6.66 -23.57 23.81
N GLY A 227 -7.53 -23.87 24.78
CA GLY A 227 -7.22 -23.78 26.21
C GLY A 227 -7.08 -22.34 26.71
N LYS A 228 -5.95 -22.04 27.37
CA LYS A 228 -5.61 -20.70 27.90
C LYS A 228 -4.55 -20.00 27.06
N ALA A 229 -4.25 -20.51 25.87
CA ALA A 229 -3.29 -19.88 24.96
C ALA A 229 -3.81 -18.51 24.50
N LYS A 230 -2.88 -17.58 24.29
CA LYS A 230 -3.20 -16.17 24.01
C LYS A 230 -2.56 -15.76 22.68
N LEU A 231 -3.33 -15.13 21.81
CA LEU A 231 -2.83 -14.51 20.58
C LEU A 231 -2.75 -12.99 20.78
N PHE A 232 -1.61 -12.41 20.44
CA PHE A 232 -1.36 -10.98 20.54
C PHE A 232 -1.12 -10.41 19.14
N ASP A 233 -1.96 -9.48 18.72
CA ASP A 233 -1.73 -8.66 17.54
C ASP A 233 -0.83 -7.48 17.92
N THR A 234 0.32 -7.34 17.27
CA THR A 234 1.19 -6.17 17.48
C THR A 234 0.94 -5.10 16.41
N PRO A 235 1.20 -3.81 16.68
CA PRO A 235 1.32 -2.80 15.63
C PRO A 235 2.24 -3.25 14.49
N GLY A 236 1.85 -2.94 13.25
CA GLY A 236 2.68 -3.21 12.08
C GLY A 236 3.94 -2.35 12.11
N LEU A 237 5.09 -2.95 11.81
CA LEU A 237 6.36 -2.24 11.75
C LEU A 237 6.36 -1.31 10.52
N LEU A 238 6.47 -0.01 10.75
CA LEU A 238 6.68 0.96 9.68
C LEU A 238 8.13 0.88 9.24
N HIS A 239 8.36 0.73 7.94
CA HIS A 239 9.69 0.81 7.34
C HIS A 239 9.88 2.20 6.72
N PRO A 240 10.69 3.10 7.33
CA PRO A 240 10.86 4.46 6.82
C PRO A 240 11.44 4.52 5.39
N HIS A 241 12.14 3.47 4.99
CA HIS A 241 12.74 3.32 3.67
C HIS A 241 11.77 2.80 2.59
N GLN A 242 10.47 2.69 2.90
CA GLN A 242 9.43 2.31 1.96
C GLN A 242 8.77 3.55 1.36
N ILE A 243 8.74 3.66 0.03
CA ILE A 243 8.22 4.86 -0.65
C ILE A 243 6.74 5.13 -0.35
N THR A 244 5.94 4.10 -0.09
CA THR A 244 4.50 4.23 0.19
C THR A 244 4.20 5.06 1.44
N THR A 245 5.19 5.27 2.32
CA THR A 245 5.05 6.15 3.50
C THR A 245 4.97 7.64 3.12
N ARG A 246 5.48 8.00 1.94
CA ARG A 246 5.50 9.38 1.41
C ARG A 246 4.35 9.65 0.43
N LEU A 247 3.69 8.60 -0.06
CA LEU A 247 2.61 8.69 -1.04
C LEU A 247 1.28 9.10 -0.41
N THR A 248 0.46 9.85 -1.17
CA THR A 248 -0.92 10.16 -0.81
C THR A 248 -1.81 8.92 -0.87
N ARG A 249 -3.05 9.00 -0.35
CA ARG A 249 -3.98 7.86 -0.37
C ARG A 249 -4.33 7.42 -1.80
N GLU A 250 -4.42 8.35 -2.74
CA GLU A 250 -4.74 8.04 -4.13
C GLU A 250 -3.56 7.36 -4.82
N GLU A 251 -2.35 7.86 -4.62
CA GLU A 251 -1.10 7.26 -5.10
C GLU A 251 -0.90 5.86 -4.51
N GLN A 252 -1.18 5.68 -3.22
CA GLN A 252 -1.11 4.37 -2.56
C GLN A 252 -2.07 3.35 -3.18
N LYS A 253 -3.24 3.76 -3.67
CA LYS A 253 -4.16 2.84 -4.37
C LYS A 253 -3.57 2.33 -5.69
N LEU A 254 -2.81 3.17 -6.41
CA LEU A 254 -2.15 2.76 -7.65
C LEU A 254 -1.03 1.75 -7.39
N VAL A 255 -0.24 1.99 -6.34
CA VAL A 255 0.89 1.13 -5.96
C VAL A 255 0.45 -0.17 -5.27
N HIS A 256 -0.72 -0.15 -4.63
CA HIS A 256 -1.26 -1.32 -3.96
C HIS A 256 -1.60 -2.43 -4.97
N VAL A 257 -0.99 -3.59 -4.76
CA VAL A 257 -1.28 -4.80 -5.53
C VAL A 257 -2.52 -5.46 -4.93
N SER A 258 -3.66 -5.32 -5.61
CA SER A 258 -4.93 -5.96 -5.25
C SER A 258 -5.33 -7.11 -6.17
N GLU A 259 -4.63 -7.26 -7.29
CA GLU A 259 -4.85 -8.31 -8.29
C GLU A 259 -3.55 -9.08 -8.53
N GLU A 260 -3.66 -10.24 -9.18
CA GLU A 260 -2.51 -11.06 -9.56
C GLU A 260 -1.46 -10.23 -10.32
N LEU A 261 -0.21 -10.35 -9.90
CA LEU A 261 0.91 -9.71 -10.56
C LEU A 261 1.08 -10.27 -11.97
N ARG A 262 1.12 -9.37 -12.96
CA ARG A 262 1.34 -9.73 -14.36
C ARG A 262 2.77 -9.39 -14.77
N PRO A 263 3.51 -10.33 -15.36
CA PRO A 263 4.82 -10.04 -15.91
C PRO A 263 4.67 -9.09 -17.10
N ARG A 264 5.41 -7.98 -17.09
CA ARG A 264 5.49 -7.04 -18.22
C ARG A 264 6.93 -6.96 -18.69
N THR A 265 7.23 -7.62 -19.81
CA THR A 265 8.61 -7.87 -20.24
C THR A 265 8.98 -7.03 -21.44
N TYR A 266 10.14 -6.40 -21.37
CA TYR A 266 10.78 -5.70 -22.47
C TYR A 266 12.06 -6.42 -22.89
N ARG A 267 12.35 -6.38 -24.18
CA ARG A 267 13.69 -6.69 -24.72
C ARG A 267 14.43 -5.38 -24.94
N ILE A 268 15.56 -5.19 -24.26
CA ILE A 268 16.19 -3.88 -24.09
C ILE A 268 17.67 -3.96 -24.48
N LYS A 269 18.17 -2.95 -25.19
CA LYS A 269 19.60 -2.81 -25.51
C LYS A 269 20.27 -1.83 -24.54
N ALA A 270 21.60 -1.82 -24.48
CA ALA A 270 22.32 -0.75 -23.80
C ALA A 270 21.89 0.65 -24.31
N GLY A 271 21.90 1.66 -23.44
CA GLY A 271 21.42 3.02 -23.74
C GLY A 271 19.89 3.17 -23.72
N HIS A 272 19.17 2.21 -23.15
CA HIS A 272 17.71 2.29 -22.96
C HIS A 272 17.33 2.22 -21.48
N THR A 273 16.13 2.70 -21.18
CA THR A 273 15.59 2.85 -19.83
C THR A 273 14.16 2.33 -19.72
N VAL A 274 13.80 1.83 -18.54
CA VAL A 274 12.44 1.47 -18.16
C VAL A 274 12.05 2.21 -16.89
N HIS A 275 10.90 2.86 -16.95
CA HIS A 275 10.28 3.51 -15.82
C HIS A 275 9.09 2.70 -15.30
N ILE A 276 8.96 2.66 -13.97
CA ILE A 276 7.76 2.24 -13.26
C ILE A 276 7.16 3.50 -12.64
N ALA A 277 6.18 4.06 -13.34
CA ALA A 277 5.62 5.38 -13.03
C ALA A 277 6.74 6.41 -12.82
N GLY A 278 6.48 7.44 -12.02
CA GLY A 278 7.51 8.33 -11.50
C GLY A 278 8.06 7.87 -10.15
N LEU A 279 8.24 6.56 -9.93
CA LEU A 279 8.75 6.02 -8.66
C LEU A 279 10.12 5.33 -8.75
N MET A 280 10.39 4.66 -9.86
CA MET A 280 11.61 3.88 -10.05
C MET A 280 11.98 3.83 -11.53
N ARG A 281 13.27 3.93 -11.82
CA ARG A 281 13.85 3.81 -13.16
C ARG A 281 14.99 2.82 -13.14
N LEU A 282 15.11 2.04 -14.22
CA LEU A 282 16.25 1.19 -14.50
C LEU A 282 16.83 1.55 -15.86
N ASP A 283 18.11 1.86 -15.88
CA ASP A 283 18.90 2.18 -17.05
C ASP A 283 19.86 1.03 -17.34
N VAL A 284 19.83 0.52 -18.58
CA VAL A 284 20.79 -0.48 -19.05
C VAL A 284 21.98 0.27 -19.63
N GLU A 285 23.01 0.45 -18.82
CA GLU A 285 24.17 1.27 -19.20
C GLU A 285 25.12 0.47 -20.07
N GLU A 286 25.49 -0.73 -19.61
CA GLU A 286 26.34 -1.66 -20.34
C GLU A 286 25.75 -3.07 -20.31
N ALA A 287 25.92 -3.81 -21.40
CA ALA A 287 25.56 -5.22 -21.46
C ALA A 287 26.54 -5.94 -22.41
N SER A 288 27.05 -7.09 -21.98
CA SER A 288 27.95 -7.92 -22.80
C SER A 288 27.25 -8.54 -24.01
N ALA A 289 25.92 -8.53 -24.01
CA ALA A 289 25.10 -9.11 -25.04
C ALA A 289 24.23 -8.04 -25.71
N GLU A 290 23.83 -8.26 -26.97
CA GLU A 290 23.19 -7.24 -27.82
C GLU A 290 21.90 -6.67 -27.20
N SER A 291 21.16 -7.51 -26.47
CA SER A 291 19.95 -7.12 -25.76
C SER A 291 19.77 -7.99 -24.53
N ILE A 292 19.09 -7.50 -23.49
CA ILE A 292 18.70 -8.23 -22.28
C ILE A 292 17.18 -8.19 -22.10
N TYR A 293 16.64 -9.06 -21.26
CA TYR A 293 15.23 -9.07 -20.90
C TYR A 293 15.03 -8.46 -19.53
N ILE A 294 14.15 -7.46 -19.46
CA ILE A 294 13.73 -6.83 -18.22
C ILE A 294 12.24 -7.10 -18.03
N THR A 295 11.90 -7.88 -17.01
CA THR A 295 10.51 -8.16 -16.62
C THR A 295 10.15 -7.34 -15.39
N VAL A 296 9.15 -6.47 -15.54
CA VAL A 296 8.63 -5.64 -14.46
C VAL A 296 7.58 -6.38 -13.66
N TRP A 297 7.80 -6.48 -12.36
CA TRP A 297 6.85 -7.01 -11.38
C TRP A 297 6.44 -5.91 -10.42
N ALA A 298 5.32 -5.26 -10.73
CA ALA A 298 4.75 -4.18 -9.96
C ALA A 298 3.22 -4.18 -10.16
N SER A 299 2.49 -3.35 -9.40
CA SER A 299 1.04 -3.19 -9.56
C SER A 299 0.67 -2.96 -11.05
N PRO A 300 -0.35 -3.66 -11.58
CA PRO A 300 -0.77 -3.53 -12.97
C PRO A 300 -1.33 -2.14 -13.29
N TYR A 301 -1.72 -1.36 -12.26
CA TYR A 301 -2.20 0.01 -12.42
C TYR A 301 -1.07 1.03 -12.59
N LEU A 302 0.18 0.64 -12.33
CA LEU A 302 1.33 1.52 -12.53
C LEU A 302 1.70 1.57 -14.02
N PRO A 303 1.69 2.75 -14.65
CA PRO A 303 2.13 2.91 -16.02
C PRO A 303 3.62 2.61 -16.13
N LEU A 304 3.99 1.96 -17.24
CA LEU A 304 5.38 1.73 -17.59
C LEU A 304 5.73 2.56 -18.82
N HIS A 305 6.99 2.95 -18.91
CA HIS A 305 7.52 3.60 -20.10
C HIS A 305 8.91 3.08 -20.41
N MET A 306 9.13 2.63 -21.65
CA MET A 306 10.44 2.22 -22.14
C MET A 306 10.90 3.17 -23.25
N GLY A 307 12.12 3.70 -23.13
CA GLY A 307 12.67 4.67 -24.08
C GLY A 307 14.19 4.70 -24.09
N LYS A 308 14.78 5.55 -24.90
CA LYS A 308 16.23 5.78 -24.89
C LYS A 308 16.63 6.62 -23.69
N THR A 309 17.81 6.35 -23.13
CA THR A 309 18.33 7.06 -21.95
C THR A 309 18.58 8.54 -22.23
N GLU A 310 18.91 8.91 -23.47
CA GLU A 310 19.11 10.30 -23.91
C GLU A 310 17.85 11.18 -23.78
N ASN A 311 16.66 10.57 -23.87
CA ASN A 311 15.37 11.28 -23.81
C ASN A 311 14.78 11.29 -22.40
N VAL A 312 15.56 10.95 -21.38
CA VAL A 312 15.07 10.89 -20.01
C VAL A 312 14.65 12.27 -19.52
N ASP A 313 15.45 13.30 -19.75
CA ASP A 313 15.18 14.63 -19.19
C ASP A 313 13.90 15.23 -19.77
N THR A 314 13.72 15.13 -21.10
CA THR A 314 12.47 15.53 -21.77
C THR A 314 11.28 14.72 -21.27
N MET A 315 11.48 13.42 -21.03
CA MET A 315 10.43 12.55 -20.52
C MET A 315 10.02 12.89 -19.08
N LEU A 316 10.97 13.30 -18.22
CA LEU A 316 10.67 13.79 -16.88
C LEU A 316 9.84 15.07 -16.96
N GLU A 317 10.28 16.05 -17.75
CA GLU A 317 9.60 17.35 -17.89
C GLU A 317 8.18 17.23 -18.47
N ASP A 318 8.01 16.40 -19.50
CA ASP A 318 6.74 16.31 -20.21
C ASP A 318 5.73 15.36 -19.56
N HIS A 319 6.20 14.35 -18.80
CA HIS A 319 5.32 13.23 -18.43
C HIS A 319 5.24 12.95 -16.93
N PHE A 320 6.18 13.39 -16.08
CA PHE A 320 6.05 13.23 -14.63
C PHE A 320 4.84 13.98 -14.09
N GLY A 321 4.10 13.36 -13.17
CA GLY A 321 2.86 13.95 -12.66
C GLY A 321 1.67 13.87 -13.62
N ARG A 322 1.89 13.53 -14.90
CA ARG A 322 0.87 13.40 -15.96
C ARG A 322 0.63 11.95 -16.35
N GLN A 323 1.42 11.40 -17.27
CA GLN A 323 1.32 9.99 -17.68
C GLN A 323 2.11 9.08 -16.74
N LEU A 324 3.19 9.57 -16.13
CA LEU A 324 4.02 8.82 -15.17
C LEU A 324 3.57 9.09 -13.75
N GLN A 325 2.36 8.63 -13.43
CA GLN A 325 1.80 8.69 -12.09
C GLN A 325 1.85 7.32 -11.40
N PRO A 326 2.09 7.28 -10.09
CA PRO A 326 2.42 8.38 -9.18
C PRO A 326 3.88 8.85 -9.34
N PRO A 327 4.24 10.08 -8.89
CA PRO A 327 3.40 11.07 -8.20
C PRO A 327 2.26 11.63 -9.06
N ILE A 328 1.16 12.07 -8.43
CA ILE A 328 0.02 12.69 -9.12
C ILE A 328 0.17 14.22 -9.07
N GLY A 329 0.25 14.87 -10.23
CA GLY A 329 0.47 16.31 -10.35
C GLY A 329 1.93 16.69 -10.57
N GLU A 330 2.15 17.79 -11.30
CA GLU A 330 3.46 18.20 -11.82
C GLU A 330 4.45 18.55 -10.69
N ASN A 331 4.00 19.26 -9.66
CA ASN A 331 4.87 19.73 -8.56
C ASN A 331 5.05 18.69 -7.44
N ARG A 332 4.34 17.55 -7.51
CA ARG A 332 4.32 16.55 -6.44
C ARG A 332 5.61 15.73 -6.36
N ALA A 333 6.38 15.68 -7.44
CA ALA A 333 7.63 14.93 -7.48
C ALA A 333 8.69 15.48 -6.51
N GLU A 334 8.76 16.81 -6.35
CA GLU A 334 9.71 17.48 -5.46
C GLU A 334 9.44 17.16 -3.98
N GLU A 335 8.16 17.00 -3.61
CA GLU A 335 7.74 16.66 -2.25
C GLU A 335 8.14 15.24 -1.82
N LEU A 336 8.41 14.34 -2.79
CA LEU A 336 8.81 12.96 -2.52
C LEU A 336 10.32 12.81 -2.24
N GLY A 337 11.11 13.81 -2.62
CA GLY A 337 12.56 13.87 -2.43
C GLY A 337 13.35 13.90 -3.74
N GLN A 338 14.64 13.59 -3.67
CA GLN A 338 15.54 13.61 -4.82
C GLN A 338 15.81 12.20 -5.34
N TRP A 339 16.00 12.07 -6.64
CA TRP A 339 16.33 10.78 -7.25
C TRP A 339 17.83 10.47 -7.06
N VAL A 340 18.13 9.31 -6.48
CA VAL A 340 19.50 8.85 -6.23
C VAL A 340 19.80 7.64 -7.11
N ARG A 341 20.96 7.66 -7.78
CA ARG A 341 21.48 6.53 -8.58
C ARG A 341 22.13 5.49 -7.68
N LYS A 342 21.83 4.23 -7.94
CA LYS A 342 22.51 3.05 -7.41
C LYS A 342 22.89 2.16 -8.57
N GLU A 343 24.16 1.77 -8.61
CA GLU A 343 24.71 0.94 -9.67
C GLU A 343 24.73 -0.52 -9.23
N PHE A 344 24.37 -1.43 -10.13
CA PHE A 344 24.39 -2.86 -9.91
C PHE A 344 25.07 -3.58 -11.06
N HIS A 345 26.06 -4.39 -10.72
CA HIS A 345 26.67 -5.34 -11.64
C HIS A 345 25.92 -6.67 -11.54
N VAL A 346 25.36 -7.12 -12.65
CA VAL A 346 24.57 -8.35 -12.69
C VAL A 346 25.17 -9.34 -13.68
N ARG A 347 25.05 -10.62 -13.34
CA ARG A 347 25.47 -11.73 -14.20
C ARG A 347 24.33 -12.72 -14.33
N GLY A 348 24.19 -13.32 -15.51
CA GLY A 348 23.17 -14.31 -15.80
C GLY A 348 23.66 -15.32 -16.83
N ASN A 349 23.07 -16.51 -16.80
CA ASN A 349 23.48 -17.61 -17.67
C ASN A 349 22.38 -18.00 -18.68
N SER A 350 21.23 -17.33 -18.67
CA SER A 350 20.08 -17.70 -19.48
C SER A 350 19.25 -16.49 -19.90
N TRP A 351 18.75 -16.57 -21.12
CA TRP A 351 17.83 -15.60 -21.72
C TRP A 351 16.39 -15.80 -21.27
N ASP A 352 16.02 -17.04 -20.97
CA ASP A 352 14.62 -17.45 -20.77
C ASP A 352 14.18 -17.35 -19.32
N VAL A 353 15.15 -17.33 -18.40
CA VAL A 353 14.90 -17.20 -16.97
C VAL A 353 15.66 -16.04 -16.35
N SER A 354 14.95 -15.24 -15.57
CA SER A 354 15.55 -14.17 -14.78
C SER A 354 16.44 -14.76 -13.68
N SER A 355 17.67 -14.28 -13.60
CA SER A 355 18.65 -14.73 -12.60
C SER A 355 18.59 -13.86 -11.34
N VAL A 356 18.36 -12.56 -11.53
CA VAL A 356 18.47 -11.55 -10.48
C VAL A 356 17.27 -10.61 -10.52
N ASP A 357 16.80 -10.21 -9.35
CA ASP A 357 15.85 -9.13 -9.16
C ASP A 357 16.54 -7.89 -8.59
N VAL A 358 16.24 -6.73 -9.15
CA VAL A 358 16.48 -5.41 -8.55
C VAL A 358 15.17 -4.93 -7.94
N ALA A 359 15.05 -4.97 -6.61
CA ALA A 359 13.80 -4.69 -5.91
C ALA A 359 13.85 -3.38 -5.13
N ALA A 360 12.84 -2.51 -5.35
CA ALA A 360 12.64 -1.28 -4.58
C ALA A 360 11.46 -1.41 -3.61
N THR A 361 11.70 -1.04 -2.34
CA THR A 361 10.73 -1.27 -1.27
C THR A 361 9.47 -0.42 -1.45
N GLY A 362 8.33 -1.09 -1.65
CA GLY A 362 7.04 -0.43 -1.81
C GLY A 362 6.70 -0.04 -3.25
N VAL A 363 7.47 -0.45 -4.26
CA VAL A 363 7.12 -0.27 -5.68
C VAL A 363 6.91 -1.62 -6.36
N GLY A 364 7.94 -2.46 -6.33
CA GLY A 364 8.04 -3.67 -7.14
C GLY A 364 9.50 -4.02 -7.41
N TRP A 365 9.75 -4.79 -8.45
CA TRP A 365 11.10 -5.13 -8.87
C TRP A 365 11.22 -5.32 -10.37
N PHE A 366 12.45 -5.18 -10.85
CA PHE A 366 12.86 -5.61 -12.19
C PHE A 366 13.53 -6.97 -12.08
N ALA A 367 13.00 -7.98 -12.76
CA ALA A 367 13.64 -9.27 -12.93
C ALA A 367 14.47 -9.26 -14.23
N VAL A 368 15.75 -9.59 -14.12
CA VAL A 368 16.73 -9.45 -15.21
C VAL A 368 17.09 -10.83 -15.75
N GLY A 369 16.72 -11.07 -17.02
CA GLY A 369 17.11 -12.24 -17.80
C GLY A 369 18.19 -11.86 -18.81
N LEU A 370 19.40 -12.42 -18.64
CA LEU A 370 20.52 -12.20 -19.54
C LEU A 370 21.45 -13.42 -19.58
N LYS A 371 22.21 -13.54 -20.67
CA LYS A 371 23.36 -14.44 -20.76
C LYS A 371 24.63 -13.60 -20.90
N GLY A 372 25.39 -13.48 -19.81
CA GLY A 372 26.59 -12.64 -19.70
C GLY A 372 26.50 -11.67 -18.52
N GLU A 373 27.06 -10.48 -18.69
CA GLU A 373 27.18 -9.45 -17.66
C GLU A 373 26.50 -8.15 -18.11
N ALA A 374 25.97 -7.38 -17.17
CA ALA A 374 25.43 -6.05 -17.42
C ALA A 374 25.65 -5.11 -16.23
N VAL A 375 25.78 -3.82 -16.53
CA VAL A 375 25.82 -2.73 -15.57
C VAL A 375 24.48 -1.99 -15.64
N LEU A 376 23.78 -1.96 -14.51
CA LEU A 376 22.44 -1.38 -14.39
C LEU A 376 22.47 -0.17 -13.47
N GLY A 377 22.04 0.97 -13.99
CA GLY A 377 21.82 2.20 -13.21
C GLY A 377 20.38 2.26 -12.74
N VAL A 378 20.15 2.13 -11.43
CA VAL A 378 18.81 2.16 -10.85
C VAL A 378 18.62 3.45 -10.09
N ARG A 379 17.57 4.20 -10.43
CA ARG A 379 17.27 5.49 -9.78
C ARG A 379 15.90 5.46 -9.14
N THR A 380 15.80 5.98 -7.92
CA THR A 380 14.57 6.14 -7.15
C THR A 380 14.79 7.21 -6.09
N TYR A 381 13.74 7.60 -5.36
CA TYR A 381 13.83 8.61 -4.31
C TYR A 381 14.82 8.25 -3.20
N ASP A 382 15.50 9.27 -2.68
CA ASP A 382 16.46 9.19 -1.59
C ASP A 382 15.86 8.48 -0.36
N GLY A 383 16.67 7.68 0.32
CA GLY A 383 16.22 6.88 1.46
C GLY A 383 15.35 5.67 1.11
N VAL A 384 14.89 5.50 -0.14
CA VAL A 384 14.22 4.26 -0.56
C VAL A 384 15.25 3.13 -0.67
N HIS A 385 14.95 2.01 -0.02
CA HIS A 385 15.84 0.86 -0.04
C HIS A 385 15.63 0.05 -1.32
N VAL A 386 16.73 -0.13 -2.06
CA VAL A 386 16.83 -0.91 -3.29
C VAL A 386 17.84 -2.02 -3.02
N ILE A 387 17.47 -3.26 -3.30
CA ILE A 387 18.30 -4.44 -3.06
C ILE A 387 18.45 -5.26 -4.33
N LEU A 388 19.63 -5.87 -4.48
CA LEU A 388 19.88 -6.91 -5.45
C LEU A 388 19.66 -8.27 -4.79
N ARG A 389 18.94 -9.18 -5.45
CA ARG A 389 18.55 -10.44 -4.84
C ARG A 389 18.30 -11.52 -5.91
N ASN A 390 18.49 -12.81 -5.59
CA ASN A 390 18.06 -13.91 -6.48
C ASN A 390 16.58 -13.78 -6.88
N SER A 391 16.29 -14.13 -8.14
CA SER A 391 14.96 -13.94 -8.71
C SER A 391 13.87 -14.75 -8.01
N LEU A 392 12.76 -14.09 -7.68
CA LEU A 392 11.58 -14.75 -7.10
C LEU A 392 10.77 -15.52 -8.14
N ILE A 393 10.54 -14.88 -9.29
CA ILE A 393 9.74 -15.42 -10.39
C ILE A 393 10.64 -15.43 -11.63
N PRO A 394 11.26 -16.57 -11.95
CA PRO A 394 12.21 -16.64 -13.05
C PRO A 394 11.56 -16.45 -14.42
N GLN A 395 10.26 -16.75 -14.56
CA GLN A 395 9.57 -16.72 -15.84
C GLN A 395 9.28 -15.29 -16.29
N ARG A 396 9.66 -14.97 -17.53
CA ARG A 396 9.24 -13.75 -18.22
C ARG A 396 7.84 -13.87 -18.82
N ALA A 397 7.31 -12.77 -19.32
CA ALA A 397 6.04 -12.74 -20.06
C ALA A 397 6.16 -13.50 -21.39
N GLN A 398 5.06 -14.09 -21.87
CA GLN A 398 5.00 -14.70 -23.21
C GLN A 398 4.91 -13.63 -24.31
N PHE A 399 4.18 -12.55 -24.03
CA PHE A 399 4.04 -11.40 -24.92
C PHE A 399 4.83 -10.23 -24.36
N PHE A 400 5.64 -9.59 -25.21
CA PHE A 400 6.49 -8.50 -24.80
C PHE A 400 5.80 -7.15 -24.99
N GLU A 401 6.09 -6.25 -24.06
CA GLU A 401 5.70 -4.86 -24.15
C GLU A 401 6.52 -4.16 -25.24
N ILE A 402 5.92 -3.15 -25.86
CA ILE A 402 6.53 -2.35 -26.92
C ILE A 402 7.14 -1.09 -26.28
N ALA A 403 8.13 -0.49 -26.94
CA ALA A 403 8.67 0.80 -26.54
C ALA A 403 7.56 1.89 -26.43
N GLY A 404 7.76 2.84 -25.53
CA GLY A 404 6.79 3.87 -25.17
C GLY A 404 5.95 3.50 -23.94
N PHE A 405 4.80 4.14 -23.82
CA PHE A 405 3.88 3.94 -22.69
C PHE A 405 3.08 2.64 -22.85
N THR A 406 3.04 1.83 -21.78
CA THR A 406 2.08 0.73 -21.70
C THR A 406 0.66 1.29 -21.60
N VAL A 407 -0.26 0.72 -22.39
CA VAL A 407 -1.67 1.11 -22.40
C VAL A 407 -2.25 0.92 -21.00
N SER A 408 -2.68 2.02 -20.38
CA SER A 408 -3.32 2.02 -19.07
C SER A 408 -4.37 3.11 -18.99
N LYS A 409 -5.39 2.92 -18.14
CA LYS A 409 -6.44 3.93 -17.91
C LYS A 409 -5.86 5.28 -17.47
N VAL A 410 -4.78 5.25 -16.69
CA VAL A 410 -4.07 6.45 -16.23
C VAL A 410 -3.47 7.20 -17.41
N VAL A 411 -2.76 6.50 -18.30
CA VAL A 411 -2.17 7.09 -19.51
C VAL A 411 -3.27 7.60 -20.45
N SER A 412 -4.33 6.82 -20.70
CA SER A 412 -5.44 7.24 -21.56
C SER A 412 -6.14 8.50 -21.05
N ASN A 413 -6.34 8.62 -19.73
CA ASN A 413 -6.92 9.82 -19.13
C ASN A 413 -5.97 11.03 -19.27
N ALA A 414 -4.67 10.83 -19.03
CA ALA A 414 -3.67 11.87 -19.20
C ALA A 414 -3.60 12.36 -20.67
N ASP A 415 -3.70 11.45 -21.64
CA ASP A 415 -3.75 11.77 -23.07
C ASP A 415 -4.96 12.62 -23.43
N GLN A 416 -6.15 12.28 -22.89
CA GLN A 416 -7.36 13.07 -23.10
C GLN A 416 -7.23 14.49 -22.53
N VAL A 417 -6.63 14.64 -21.34
CA VAL A 417 -6.40 15.95 -20.72
C VAL A 417 -5.40 16.77 -21.55
N SER A 418 -4.29 16.17 -21.97
CA SER A 418 -3.28 16.81 -22.81
C SER A 418 -3.85 17.25 -24.17
N ASN A 419 -4.66 16.40 -24.81
CA ASN A 419 -5.33 16.75 -26.06
C ASN A 419 -6.34 17.88 -25.90
N LYS A 420 -7.11 17.93 -24.81
CA LYS A 420 -8.01 19.05 -24.52
C LYS A 420 -7.26 20.36 -24.31
N GLN A 421 -6.12 20.34 -23.60
CA GLN A 421 -5.28 21.53 -23.42
C GLN A 421 -4.62 22.00 -24.74
N ARG A 422 -4.22 21.08 -25.62
CA ARG A 422 -3.70 21.43 -26.96
C ARG A 422 -4.78 22.03 -27.86
N GLN A 423 -6.02 21.56 -27.75
CA GLN A 423 -7.15 22.12 -28.49
C GLN A 423 -7.55 23.51 -27.97
N SER A 424 -7.45 23.78 -26.66
CA SER A 424 -7.72 25.11 -26.09
C SER A 424 -6.59 26.12 -26.31
N LYS A 425 -5.35 25.66 -26.55
CA LYS A 425 -4.18 26.49 -26.89
C LYS A 425 -4.00 26.77 -28.39
N LYS A 426 -4.90 26.33 -29.28
CA LYS A 426 -4.88 26.79 -30.68
C LYS A 426 -5.15 28.31 -30.68
N PRO A 427 -4.23 29.15 -31.19
CA PRO A 427 -4.47 30.58 -31.24
C PRO A 427 -5.63 30.87 -32.19
N LYS A 428 -6.52 31.79 -31.81
CA LYS A 428 -7.56 32.39 -32.67
C LYS A 428 -6.97 33.23 -33.83
N ASN A 429 -5.68 33.11 -34.16
CA ASN A 429 -5.00 33.95 -35.15
C ASN A 429 -4.87 33.29 -36.53
N GLN A 430 -5.95 32.68 -37.03
CA GLN A 430 -6.09 32.38 -38.46
C GLN A 430 -7.42 32.83 -39.07
N ILE A 431 -8.25 33.58 -38.33
CA ILE A 431 -9.48 34.16 -38.86
C ILE A 431 -9.31 35.67 -39.14
N GLU A 432 -8.54 36.42 -38.33
CA GLU A 432 -8.37 37.88 -38.52
C GLU A 432 -7.38 38.30 -39.63
N LEU A 433 -6.54 37.39 -40.15
CA LEU A 433 -5.64 37.69 -41.27
C LEU A 433 -6.26 37.42 -42.66
N LYS A 434 -7.48 36.86 -42.72
CA LYS A 434 -8.24 36.73 -43.97
C LYS A 434 -9.31 37.81 -44.14
N GLU A 435 -9.79 38.43 -43.06
CA GLU A 435 -10.76 39.52 -43.15
C GLU A 435 -10.09 40.87 -43.51
N THR A 436 -8.89 41.15 -42.98
CA THR A 436 -8.16 42.40 -43.30
C THR A 436 -7.60 42.44 -44.73
N ALA A 437 -7.32 41.29 -45.34
CA ALA A 437 -6.94 41.22 -46.75
C ALA A 437 -8.13 41.32 -47.73
N SER A 438 -9.36 41.03 -47.27
CA SER A 438 -10.58 41.13 -48.09
C SER A 438 -11.17 42.55 -48.10
N GLU A 439 -10.88 43.37 -47.10
CA GLU A 439 -11.39 44.75 -47.03
C GLU A 439 -10.52 45.75 -47.80
N ALA A 440 -9.20 45.52 -47.89
CA ALA A 440 -8.30 46.38 -48.66
C ALA A 440 -8.44 46.23 -50.19
N LEU A 441 -9.10 45.16 -50.67
CA LEU A 441 -9.37 44.92 -52.10
C LEU A 441 -10.75 45.42 -52.56
N ARG A 442 -11.57 45.98 -51.65
CA ARG A 442 -12.91 46.53 -51.98
C ARG A 442 -12.97 48.06 -52.01
N THR A 443 -11.84 48.76 -51.83
CA THR A 443 -11.77 50.23 -51.89
C THR A 443 -11.00 50.77 -53.10
N CYS A 444 -10.64 49.91 -54.05
CA CYS A 444 -10.14 50.32 -55.37
C CYS A 444 -10.88 49.56 -56.48
N MET A 445 -12.16 49.88 -56.68
CA MET A 445 -12.88 49.83 -57.96
C MET A 445 -13.99 50.87 -57.94
#